data_AF-A0A7U3YPD5-F1
#
_entry.id   AF-A0A7U3YPD5-F1
#
_cell.length_a   1.000
_cell.length_b   1.000
_cell.length_c   1.000
_cell.angle_alpha   90.00
_cell.angle_beta   90.00
_cell.angle_gamma   90.00
#
_symmetry.space_group_name_H-M   'P 1'
#
loop_
_entity.id
_entity.type
_entity.pdbx_description
1 polymer ?
#
loop_
_entity_poly.entity_id
_entity_poly.type
_entity_poly.pdbx_seq_one_letter_code
_entity_poly.pdbx_strand_id
1 'polypeptide(L)' 'MEDFLAEELINIVKKNTASDFEEAFERAFELTKAYAGSANAQASAIPFVFEKLFELFVTGKARS' A
#
# COMPACT_ATOMS: atom_id res chain seq x y z
N MET A 1 14.59 1.75 17.61
CA MET A 1 13.18 1.62 17.19
C MET A 1 13.11 1.41 15.69
N GLU A 2 13.81 2.25 14.91
CA GLU A 2 13.98 2.07 13.47
C GLU A 2 14.71 0.76 13.09
N ASP A 3 15.78 0.40 13.80
CA ASP A 3 16.55 -0.83 13.51
C ASP A 3 15.73 -2.12 13.67
N PHE A 4 14.90 -2.19 14.72
CA PHE A 4 14.02 -3.33 14.98
C PHE A 4 12.96 -3.49 13.88
N LEU A 5 12.38 -2.37 13.43
CA LEU A 5 11.42 -2.34 12.33
C LEU A 5 12.05 -2.80 11.01
N ALA A 6 13.28 -2.34 10.72
CA ALA A 6 14.02 -2.76 9.54
C ALA A 6 14.36 -4.26 9.56
N GLU A 7 14.75 -4.79 10.71
CA GLU A 7 15.10 -6.20 10.89
C GLU A 7 13.87 -7.11 10.72
N GLU A 8 12.72 -6.73 11.30
CA GLU A 8 11.44 -7.44 11.10
C GLU A 8 10.97 -7.41 9.64
N LEU A 9 11.05 -6.26 8.97
CA LEU A 9 10.73 -6.14 7.54
C LEU A 9 11.59 -7.07 6.68
N ILE A 10 12.90 -7.09 6.91
CA ILE A 10 13.81 -7.99 6.20
C ILE A 10 13.47 -9.46 6.46
N ASN A 11 13.11 -9.81 7.70
CA ASN A 11 12.72 -11.19 8.04
C ASN A 11 11.42 -11.60 7.35
N ILE A 12 10.45 -10.70 7.23
CA ILE A 12 9.21 -10.94 6.47
C ILE A 12 9.51 -11.15 4.98
N VAL A 13 10.34 -10.30 4.37
CA VAL A 13 10.72 -10.42 2.96
C VAL A 13 11.50 -11.72 2.70
N LYS A 14 12.43 -12.09 3.59
CA LYS A 14 13.25 -13.31 3.47
C LYS A 14 12.47 -14.60 3.67
N LYS A 15 11.33 -14.57 4.36
CA LYS A 15 10.49 -15.76 4.59
C LYS A 15 9.86 -16.32 3.30
N ASN A 16 10.02 -15.64 2.16
CA ASN A 16 9.68 -16.13 0.81
C ASN A 16 8.25 -16.72 0.76
N THR A 17 7.37 -16.14 1.57
CA THR A 17 5.97 -16.53 1.67
C THR A 17 5.21 -15.64 0.70
N ALA A 18 4.43 -16.23 -0.20
CA ALA A 18 3.55 -15.46 -1.06
C ALA A 18 2.58 -14.65 -0.18
N SER A 19 2.48 -13.36 -0.43
CA SER A 19 1.56 -12.49 0.31
C SER A 19 0.15 -12.75 -0.21
N ASP A 20 -0.80 -13.02 0.70
CA ASP A 20 -2.22 -13.13 0.34
C ASP A 20 -2.79 -11.81 -0.23
N PHE A 21 -2.05 -10.70 -0.08
CA PHE A 21 -2.47 -9.36 -0.49
C PHE A 21 -1.67 -8.80 -1.67
N GLU A 22 -0.88 -9.62 -2.37
CA GLU A 22 -0.04 -9.18 -3.49
C GLU A 22 -0.86 -8.50 -4.59
N GLU A 23 -1.95 -9.12 -5.05
CA GLU A 23 -2.85 -8.51 -6.04
C GLU A 23 -3.50 -7.22 -5.51
N ALA A 24 -3.94 -7.22 -4.25
CA ALA A 24 -4.55 -6.04 -3.62
C ALA A 24 -3.56 -4.85 -3.57
N PHE A 25 -2.30 -5.13 -3.26
CA PHE A 25 -1.22 -4.15 -3.26
C PHE A 25 -0.98 -3.59 -4.66
N GLU A 26 -0.80 -4.46 -5.67
CA GLU A 26 -0.57 -4.04 -7.05
C GLU A 26 -1.70 -3.14 -7.57
N ARG A 27 -2.96 -3.53 -7.33
CA ARG A 27 -4.13 -2.75 -7.73
C ARG A 27 -4.17 -1.39 -7.03
N ALA A 28 -3.92 -1.34 -5.72
CA ALA A 28 -3.87 -0.09 -4.96
C ALA A 28 -2.74 0.82 -5.45
N PHE A 29 -1.58 0.24 -5.72
CA PHE A 29 -0.39 0.96 -6.18
C PHE A 29 -0.59 1.58 -7.56
N GLU A 30 -1.09 0.83 -8.54
CA GLU A 30 -1.31 1.33 -9.90
C GLU A 30 -2.36 2.45 -9.93
N LEU A 31 -3.46 2.32 -9.18
CA LEU A 31 -4.45 3.39 -9.07
C LEU A 31 -3.91 4.64 -8.36
N THR A 32 -3.10 4.46 -7.31
CA THR A 32 -2.44 5.57 -6.61
C THR A 32 -1.47 6.29 -7.53
N LYS A 33 -0.70 5.55 -8.33
CA LYS A 33 0.22 6.11 -9.32
C LYS A 33 -0.52 6.91 -10.39
N ALA A 34 -1.66 6.42 -10.88
CA ALA A 34 -2.51 7.16 -11.80
C ALA A 34 -3.05 8.45 -11.17
N TYR A 35 -3.46 8.42 -9.90
CA TYR A 35 -3.83 9.62 -9.15
C TYR A 35 -2.65 10.59 -9.04
N ALA A 36 -1.48 10.13 -8.61
CA ALA A 36 -0.28 10.95 -8.41
C ALA A 36 0.18 11.67 -9.70
N GLY A 37 -0.08 11.08 -10.88
CA GLY A 37 0.18 11.70 -12.18
C GLY A 37 -0.89 12.68 -12.66
N SER A 38 -2.00 12.84 -11.91
CA SER A 38 -3.11 13.72 -12.30
C SER A 38 -2.83 15.19 -11.96
N ALA A 39 -3.44 16.10 -12.73
CA ALA A 39 -3.26 17.55 -12.56
C ALA A 39 -3.71 18.09 -11.18
N ASN A 40 -4.57 17.35 -10.46
CA ASN A 40 -5.12 17.76 -9.17
C ASN A 40 -4.55 16.96 -7.99
N ALA A 41 -3.51 16.15 -8.21
CA ALA A 41 -2.91 15.39 -7.12
C ALA A 41 -2.21 16.29 -6.10
N GLN A 42 -2.65 16.19 -4.85
CA GLN A 42 -1.91 16.72 -3.71
C GLN A 42 -0.90 15.68 -3.24
N ALA A 43 0.38 16.04 -3.21
CA ALA A 43 1.45 15.13 -2.79
C ALA A 43 1.21 14.54 -1.39
N SER A 44 0.69 15.35 -0.47
CA SER A 44 0.31 14.93 0.89
C SER A 44 -0.83 13.91 0.93
N ALA A 45 -1.68 13.86 -0.10
CA ALA A 45 -2.81 12.94 -0.17
C ALA A 45 -2.44 11.56 -0.73
N ILE A 46 -1.29 11.42 -1.41
CA ILE A 46 -0.88 10.18 -2.08
C ILE A 46 -0.82 8.99 -1.10
N PRO A 47 -0.20 9.09 0.09
CA PRO A 47 -0.16 7.98 1.04
C PRO A 47 -1.55 7.55 1.51
N PHE A 48 -2.45 8.52 1.75
CA PHE A 48 -3.82 8.25 2.18
C PHE A 48 -4.67 7.61 1.09
N VAL A 49 -4.46 7.99 -0.17
CA VAL A 49 -5.11 7.35 -1.32
C VAL A 49 -4.68 5.89 -1.43
N PHE A 50 -3.38 5.62 -1.30
CA PHE A 50 -2.86 4.25 -1.28
C PHE A 50 -3.46 3.42 -0.15
N GLU A 51 -3.41 3.93 1.08
CA GLU A 51 -3.93 3.24 2.26
C GLU A 51 -5.41 2.90 2.10
N LYS A 52 -6.24 3.85 1.65
CA LYS A 52 -7.68 3.64 1.44
C LYS A 52 -7.97 2.62 0.34
N LEU A 53 -7.24 2.67 -0.78
CA LEU A 53 -7.41 1.71 -1.86
C LEU A 53 -6.96 0.31 -1.44
N PHE A 54 -5.85 0.22 -0.71
CA PHE A 54 -5.36 -1.05 -0.19
C PHE A 54 -6.33 -1.65 0.83
N GLU A 55 -6.83 -0.86 1.80
CA GLU A 55 -7.87 -1.30 2.74
C GLU A 55 -9.12 -1.78 1.99
N LEU A 56 -9.54 -1.04 0.95
CA LEU A 56 -10.69 -1.42 0.12
C LEU A 56 -10.46 -2.76 -0.60
N PHE A 57 -9.29 -2.99 -1.20
CA PHE A 57 -9.01 -4.24 -1.89
C PHE A 57 -8.83 -5.43 -0.96
N VAL A 58 -8.27 -5.22 0.24
CA VAL A 58 -8.08 -6.28 1.24
C VAL A 58 -9.39 -6.64 1.92
N THR A 59 -10.25 -5.66 2.20
CA THR A 59 -11.42 -5.85 3.10
C THR A 59 -12.77 -5.75 2.40
N GLY A 60 -12.82 -5.21 1.18
CA GLY A 60 -14.05 -4.86 0.47
C GLY A 60 -14.79 -3.65 1.06
N LYS A 61 -14.19 -2.91 1.99
CA LYS A 61 -14.80 -1.75 2.67
C LYS A 61 -13.93 -0.51 2.52
N ALA A 62 -14.53 0.59 2.11
CA ALA A 62 -13.91 1.91 2.26
C ALA A 62 -14.39 2.49 3.59
N ARG A 63 -13.48 2.84 4.51
CA ARG A 63 -13.85 3.65 5.67
C ARG A 63 -14.40 5.00 5.20
N SER A 64 -15.67 5.25 5.54
CA SER A 64 -16.40 6.50 5.31
C SER A 64 -15.88 7.62 6.20
#